data_AF-A0ABD0PZU5-F1
#
_entry.id   AF-A0ABD0PZU5-F1
#
_cell.length_a   1.000
_cell.length_b   1.000
_cell.length_c   1.000
_cell.angle_alpha   90.00
_cell.angle_beta   90.00
_cell.angle_gamma   90.00
#
_symmetry.space_group_name_H-M   'P 1'
#
loop_
_entity.id
_entity.type
_entity.pdbx_description
1 polymer ?
#
loop_
_entity_poly.entity_id
_entity_poly.type
_entity_poly.pdbx_seq_one_letter_code
_entity_poly.pdbx_strand_id
1 'polypeptide(L)' 'YSSLGSQPILCGSIPGLVPKQLRFCRNYIEIMPSVAEGVKLGIQEWNCTTIKDNLAIFGPVLDK' A
#
# COMPACT_ATOMS: atom_id res chain seq x y z
N TYR A 1 -1.04 4.82 -20.86
CA TYR A 1 -0.33 4.08 -19.79
C TYR A 1 0.31 5.09 -18.86
N SER A 2 -0.43 5.50 -17.83
CA SER A 2 0.07 6.47 -16.83
C SER A 2 1.05 5.72 -15.94
N SER A 3 2.33 5.96 -16.17
CA SER A 3 3.44 5.35 -15.43
C SER A 3 3.44 5.81 -13.97
N LEU A 4 2.74 5.06 -13.13
CA LEU A 4 2.97 5.02 -11.67
C LEU A 4 4.38 4.48 -11.30
N GLY A 5 5.30 4.41 -12.27
CA GLY A 5 6.65 3.87 -12.13
C GLY A 5 7.77 4.91 -12.14
N SER A 6 7.50 6.20 -11.88
CA SER A 6 8.53 7.26 -11.98
C SER A 6 8.83 8.03 -10.70
N GLN A 7 8.18 7.74 -9.58
CA GLN A 7 8.51 8.37 -8.30
C GLN A 7 8.94 7.34 -7.26
N PRO A 8 10.12 7.51 -6.62
CA PRO A 8 10.55 6.62 -5.56
C PRO A 8 9.48 6.57 -4.47
N ILE A 9 8.99 5.37 -4.14
CA ILE A 9 8.08 5.18 -3.02
C ILE A 9 8.86 5.53 -1.75
N LEU A 10 8.56 6.68 -1.15
CA LEU A 10 9.04 6.98 0.19
C LEU A 10 8.27 6.10 1.17
N CYS A 11 8.87 4.97 1.58
CA CYS A 11 8.26 4.10 2.60
C CYS A 11 7.83 4.86 3.87
N GLY A 12 8.50 5.97 4.21
CA GLY A 12 8.12 6.81 5.35
C GLY A 12 6.82 7.62 5.16
N SER A 13 6.31 7.77 3.93
CA SER A 13 5.06 8.48 3.65
C SER A 13 3.83 7.56 3.60
N ILE A 14 4.00 6.24 3.72
CA ILE A 14 2.88 5.31 3.74
C ILE A 14 2.30 5.30 5.16
N PRO A 15 1.04 5.75 5.33
CA PRO A 15 0.44 5.88 6.65
C PRO A 15 0.24 4.51 7.30
N GLY A 16 0.52 4.44 8.60
CA GLY A 16 0.29 3.24 9.42
C GLY A 16 1.40 2.18 9.36
N LEU A 17 2.45 2.33 8.54
CA LEU A 17 3.55 1.38 8.54
C LEU A 17 4.29 1.36 9.88
N VAL A 18 4.42 0.17 10.46
CA VAL A 18 5.23 -0.06 11.66
C VAL A 18 6.70 -0.33 11.32
N PRO A 19 7.66 -0.20 12.26
CA PRO A 19 9.10 -0.33 11.97
C PRO A 19 9.50 -1.62 11.22
N LYS A 20 8.83 -2.74 11.50
CA LYS A 20 9.08 -4.01 10.80
C LYS A 20 8.67 -3.94 9.32
N GLN A 21 7.50 -3.38 9.01
CA GLN A 21 7.04 -3.23 7.63
C GLN A 21 7.84 -2.17 6.88
N LEU A 22 8.29 -1.10 7.56
CA LEU A 22 9.25 -0.14 7.02
C LEU A 22 10.56 -0.80 6.56
N ARG A 23 11.07 -1.78 7.33
CA ARG A 23 12.25 -2.56 6.94
C ARG A 23 11.98 -3.38 5.68
N PHE A 24 10.82 -4.04 5.58
CA PHE A 24 10.43 -4.75 4.36
C PHE A 24 10.30 -3.82 3.16
N CYS A 25 9.58 -2.70 3.30
CA CYS A 25 9.40 -1.73 2.23
C CYS A 25 10.73 -1.21 1.67
N ARG A 26 11.71 -0.92 2.54
CA ARG A 26 13.06 -0.48 2.11
C ARG A 26 13.85 -1.59 1.43
N ASN A 27 13.78 -2.82 1.94
CA ASN A 27 14.50 -3.96 1.37
C ASN A 27 13.92 -4.41 0.02
N TYR A 28 12.65 -4.15 -0.23
CA TYR A 28 11.90 -4.62 -1.40
C TYR A 28 11.29 -3.45 -2.19
N ILE A 29 11.94 -2.29 -2.16
CA ILE A 29 11.39 -1.05 -2.70
C ILE A 29 11.08 -1.12 -4.19
N GLU A 30 11.87 -1.90 -4.93
CA GLU A 30 11.70 -2.13 -6.38
C GLU A 30 10.39 -2.85 -6.71
N ILE A 31 9.88 -3.70 -5.80
CA ILE A 31 8.64 -4.47 -6.01
C ILE A 31 7.42 -3.87 -5.30
N MET A 32 7.59 -2.82 -4.50
CA MET A 32 6.49 -2.13 -3.81
C MET A 32 5.37 -1.63 -4.76
N PRO A 33 5.65 -1.19 -6.00
CA PRO A 33 4.58 -0.87 -6.96
C PRO A 33 3.64 -2.05 -7.23
N SER A 34 4.17 -3.26 -7.39
CA SER A 34 3.38 -4.48 -7.62
C SER A 34 2.57 -4.88 -6.39
N VAL A 35 3.11 -4.68 -5.19
CA VAL A 35 2.39 -4.89 -3.92
C VAL A 35 1.18 -3.96 -3.84
N ALA A 36 1.34 -2.68 -4.20
CA ALA A 36 0.25 -1.70 -4.22
C ALA A 36 -0.84 -2.06 -5.24
N GLU A 37 -0.44 -2.51 -6.44
CA GLU A 37 -1.37 -2.93 -7.49
C GLU A 37 -2.17 -4.19 -7.08
N GLY A 38 -1.52 -5.21 -6.53
CA GLY A 38 -2.20 -6.43 -6.08
C GLY A 38 -3.25 -6.16 -5.01
N VAL A 39 -2.98 -5.23 -4.10
CA VAL A 39 -3.96 -4.79 -3.11
C VAL A 39 -5.13 -4.05 -3.75
N LYS A 40 -4.86 -3.11 -4.67
CA LYS A 40 -5.92 -2.41 -5.40
C LYS A 40 -6.85 -3.39 -6.15
N LEU A 41 -6.28 -4.38 -6.82
CA LEU A 41 -7.05 -5.41 -7.52
C LEU A 41 -7.89 -6.24 -6.54
N GLY A 42 -7.30 -6.70 -5.43
CA GLY A 42 -8.06 -7.45 -4.41
C GLY A 42 -9.24 -6.66 -3.83
N ILE A 43 -9.05 -5.36 -3.58
CA ILE A 43 -10.12 -4.46 -3.13
C ILE A 43 -11.17 -4.23 -4.22
N GLN A 44 -10.79 -4.23 -5.50
CA GLN A 44 -11.74 -4.00 -6.60
C GLN A 44 -12.57 -5.25 -6.89
N GLU A 45 -11.96 -6.43 -6.80
CA GLU A 45 -12.62 -7.72 -7.00
C GLU A 45 -13.65 -8.02 -5.90
N TRP A 46 -13.40 -7.55 -4.68
CA TRP A 46 -14.40 -7.55 -3.63
C TRP A 46 -15.17 -6.23 -3.70
N ASN A 47 -16.50 -6.18 -3.81
CA ASN A 47 -17.25 -4.91 -3.76
C ASN A 47 -17.23 -4.24 -2.36
N CYS A 48 -16.05 -4.10 -1.75
CA CYS A 48 -15.80 -3.55 -0.44
C CYS A 48 -15.62 -2.03 -0.57
N THR A 49 -16.65 -1.26 -0.22
CA THR A 49 -16.55 0.21 -0.18
C THR A 49 -15.74 0.70 1.02
N THR A 50 -15.48 -0.15 2.02
CA THR A 50 -14.77 0.17 3.27
C THR A 50 -13.37 0.74 3.06
N ILE A 51 -12.75 0.48 1.90
CA ILE A 51 -11.33 0.78 1.65
C ILE A 51 -11.15 2.02 0.74
N LYS A 52 -12.24 2.61 0.23
CA LYS A 52 -12.18 3.61 -0.84
C LYS A 52 -11.35 4.87 -0.52
N ASP A 53 -11.23 5.20 0.76
CA ASP A 53 -10.58 6.45 1.21
C ASP A 53 -9.40 6.24 2.16
N ASN A 54 -9.03 5.00 2.49
CA ASN A 54 -8.00 4.75 3.51
C ASN A 54 -6.70 4.23 2.89
N LEU A 55 -5.71 5.13 2.78
CA LEU A 55 -4.33 4.82 2.38
C LEU A 55 -3.62 3.87 3.36
N ALA A 56 -4.23 3.57 4.52
CA ALA A 56 -3.65 2.82 5.62
C ALA A 56 -4.00 1.32 5.63
N ILE A 57 -4.13 0.67 4.46
CA ILE A 57 -4.42 -0.78 4.39
C ILE A 57 -3.35 -1.66 5.04
N PHE A 58 -2.11 -1.16 5.09
CA PHE A 58 -1.00 -1.83 5.78
C PHE A 58 -0.84 -1.38 7.24
N GLY A 59 -1.65 -0.41 7.68
CA GLY A 59 -1.65 0.11 9.03
C GLY A 59 -2.49 -0.71 10.01
N PRO A 60 -2.53 -0.31 11.29
CA PRO A 60 -3.42 -0.91 12.27
C PRO A 60 -4.87 -0.87 11.77
N VAL A 61 -5.52 -2.04 11.76
CA VAL A 61 -6.91 -2.18 11.36
C VAL A 61 -7.78 -1.52 12.45
N LEU A 62 -8.46 -0.43 12.08
CA LEU A 62 -9.42 0.26 12.94
C LEU A 62 -10.83 -0.27 12.65
N ASP A 63 -11.01 -1.59 12.67
CA ASP A 63 -12.34 -2.17 12.58
C ASP A 63 -13.03 -2.01 13.94
N LYS A 64 -14.24 -1.47 13.91
CA LYS A 64 -15.12 -1.31 15.08
C LYS A 64 -16.30 -2.24 14.96
#